data_AF-A0A9E2VYW8-F1
#
_entry.id   AF-A0A9E2VYW8-F1
#
_cell.length_a   1.000
_cell.length_b   1.000
_cell.length_c   1.000
_cell.angle_alpha   90.00
_cell.angle_beta   90.00
_cell.angle_gamma   90.00
#
_symmetry.space_group_name_H-M   'P 1'
#
loop_
_entity.id
_entity.type
_entity.pdbx_description
1 polymer ?
#
loop_
_entity_poly.entity_id
_entity_poly.type
_entity_poly.pdbx_seq_one_letter_code
_entity_poly.pdbx_strand_id
1 'polypeptide(L)'
;MIAMVGKGISHPKLPLRQTIRLSYSSYFEHFRDGLRISAFWLAIAAMFDAAMGWMQATWMAHIVEDPRAGPDLTPPVEMTVLDNIGSVVVVFACVSIAVAWHRLLLLEERPGRSGGNLATSALWLYASAAIVICLLAAIPFLALLLATWAFDWAPASSEAIEPQTPFLIAAAIAAYATGAAILLRLCLLLPACAIGDLTLTITGAWRRSRGNSWRLFWGIVACIGPTAVIVGVVFLIMVSIPVPTGLYRVQWAASAAIGICCWLITWPIWIAFLTHAFRFLARPA
;
A
#
# COMPACT_ATOMS: atom_id res chain seq x y z
N MET A 1 -13.49 44.22 -27.89
CA MET A 1 -13.05 43.35 -26.78
C MET A 1 -13.80 42.04 -26.90
N ILE A 2 -13.23 41.05 -27.60
CA ILE A 2 -13.89 39.78 -27.92
C ILE A 2 -13.61 38.81 -26.76
N ALA A 3 -14.66 38.45 -26.03
CA ALA A 3 -14.60 37.39 -25.03
C ALA A 3 -14.27 36.07 -25.75
N MET A 4 -13.03 35.59 -25.62
CA MET A 4 -12.70 34.24 -26.02
C MET A 4 -13.46 33.28 -25.10
N VAL A 5 -14.59 32.77 -25.58
CA VAL A 5 -15.28 31.62 -24.99
C VAL A 5 -14.29 30.47 -25.03
N GLY A 6 -13.64 30.22 -23.89
CA GLY A 6 -12.66 29.15 -23.76
C GLY A 6 -13.32 27.82 -24.09
N LYS A 7 -12.96 27.23 -25.23
CA LYS A 7 -13.25 25.83 -25.52
C LYS A 7 -12.74 25.02 -24.31
N GLY A 8 -13.67 24.43 -23.56
CA GLY A 8 -13.34 23.66 -22.37
C GLY A 8 -12.28 22.61 -22.73
N ILE A 9 -11.10 22.73 -22.13
CA ILE A 9 -9.99 21.79 -22.34
C ILE A 9 -10.48 20.43 -21.84
N SER A 10 -10.85 19.54 -22.76
CA SER A 10 -11.28 18.19 -22.41
C SER A 10 -10.10 17.43 -21.84
N HIS A 11 -10.13 17.09 -20.55
CA HIS A 11 -9.09 16.28 -19.94
C HIS A 11 -9.05 14.89 -20.60
N PRO A 12 -7.87 14.40 -21.01
CA PRO A 12 -7.74 13.08 -21.60
C PRO A 12 -8.20 12.00 -20.60
N LYS A 13 -9.01 11.06 -21.06
CA LYS A 13 -9.52 9.94 -20.25
C LYS A 13 -8.52 8.79 -20.31
N LEU A 14 -8.09 8.29 -19.16
CA LEU A 14 -7.15 7.17 -19.06
C LEU A 14 -7.72 5.92 -19.77
N PRO A 15 -7.03 5.31 -20.75
CA PRO A 15 -7.49 4.09 -21.42
C PRO A 15 -7.33 2.86 -20.49
N LEU A 16 -8.19 2.77 -19.48
CA LEU A 16 -8.08 1.86 -18.34
C LEU A 16 -7.66 0.43 -18.70
N ARG A 17 -8.37 -0.21 -19.65
CA ARG A 17 -8.09 -1.58 -20.08
C ARG A 17 -6.68 -1.73 -20.67
N GLN A 18 -6.24 -0.76 -21.48
CA GLN A 18 -4.90 -0.75 -22.06
C GLN A 18 -3.84 -0.54 -20.98
N THR A 19 -4.07 0.38 -20.05
CA THR A 19 -3.15 0.63 -18.93
C THR A 19 -2.99 -0.60 -18.05
N ILE A 20 -4.08 -1.31 -17.70
CA ILE A 20 -4.03 -2.58 -16.94
C ILE A 20 -3.24 -3.64 -17.73
N ARG A 21 -3.56 -3.84 -19.02
CA ARG A 21 -2.86 -4.81 -19.88
C ARG A 21 -1.36 -4.51 -19.95
N LEU A 22 -0.99 -3.25 -20.14
CA LEU A 22 0.42 -2.82 -20.16
C LEU A 22 1.10 -3.07 -18.82
N SER A 23 0.40 -2.89 -17.70
CA SER A 23 0.97 -3.11 -16.36
C SER A 23 1.35 -4.57 -16.15
N TYR A 24 0.45 -5.50 -16.48
CA TYR A 24 0.73 -6.93 -16.43
C TYR A 24 1.80 -7.35 -17.45
N SER A 25 1.71 -6.84 -18.69
CA SER A 25 2.70 -7.15 -19.74
C SER A 25 4.11 -6.73 -19.31
N SER A 26 4.28 -5.49 -18.85
CA SER A 26 5.57 -4.99 -18.38
C SER A 26 6.09 -5.76 -17.16
N TYR A 27 5.20 -6.21 -16.27
CA TYR A 27 5.59 -7.06 -15.14
C TYR A 27 6.18 -8.40 -15.59
N PHE A 28 5.51 -9.11 -16.50
CA PHE A 28 6.02 -10.40 -16.99
C PHE A 28 7.25 -10.25 -17.87
N GLU A 29 7.30 -9.22 -18.71
CA GLU A 29 8.45 -8.90 -19.55
C GLU A 29 9.72 -8.61 -18.72
N HIS A 30 9.57 -7.89 -17.61
CA HIS A 30 10.67 -7.52 -16.71
C HIS A 30 10.69 -8.35 -15.42
N PHE A 31 10.06 -9.53 -15.38
CA PHE A 31 9.92 -10.30 -14.13
C PHE A 31 11.27 -10.62 -13.48
N ARG A 32 12.27 -10.99 -14.30
CA ARG A 32 13.63 -11.28 -13.83
C ARG A 32 14.28 -10.06 -13.18
N ASP A 33 14.06 -8.88 -13.74
CA ASP A 33 14.59 -7.63 -13.19
C ASP A 33 13.83 -7.24 -11.92
N GLY A 34 12.53 -7.52 -11.85
CA GLY A 34 11.72 -7.38 -10.64
C GLY A 34 12.25 -8.23 -9.49
N LEU A 35 12.54 -9.51 -9.74
CA LEU A 35 13.17 -10.41 -8.76
C LEU A 35 14.54 -9.90 -8.32
N ARG A 36 15.36 -9.38 -9.24
CA ARG A 36 16.67 -8.80 -8.89
C ARG A 36 16.53 -7.55 -8.03
N ILE A 37 15.54 -6.70 -8.31
CA ILE A 37 15.25 -5.50 -7.53
C ILE A 37 14.80 -5.88 -6.12
N SER A 38 13.98 -6.92 -5.97
CA SER A 38 13.38 -7.29 -4.69
C SER A 38 14.17 -8.32 -3.87
N ALA A 39 15.13 -9.05 -4.44
CA ALA A 39 15.79 -10.20 -3.81
C ALA A 39 16.30 -9.95 -2.37
N PHE A 40 17.03 -8.86 -2.14
CA PHE A 40 17.54 -8.52 -0.80
C PHE A 40 16.40 -8.24 0.17
N TRP A 41 15.41 -7.48 -0.28
CA TRP A 41 14.24 -7.12 0.51
C TRP A 41 13.36 -8.33 0.83
N LEU A 42 13.19 -9.27 -0.10
CA LEU A 42 12.48 -10.51 0.12
C LEU A 42 13.14 -11.33 1.22
N ALA A 43 14.46 -11.46 1.21
CA ALA A 43 15.19 -12.21 2.23
C ALA A 43 15.02 -11.58 3.62
N ILE A 44 15.15 -10.26 3.73
CA ILE A 44 15.01 -9.57 5.03
C ILE A 44 13.56 -9.62 5.51
N ALA A 45 12.58 -9.28 4.65
CA ALA A 45 11.17 -9.31 5.03
C ALA A 45 10.74 -10.72 5.44
N ALA A 46 11.13 -11.75 4.68
CA ALA A 46 10.86 -13.14 5.03
C ALA A 46 11.42 -13.53 6.40
N MET A 47 12.63 -13.06 6.75
CA MET A 47 13.23 -13.33 8.06
C MET A 47 12.43 -12.68 9.20
N PHE A 48 12.02 -11.42 9.04
CA PHE A 48 11.22 -10.73 10.06
C PHE A 48 9.83 -11.37 10.20
N ASP A 49 9.13 -11.64 9.10
CA ASP A 49 7.81 -12.27 9.13
C ASP A 49 7.85 -13.72 9.61
N ALA A 50 8.92 -14.48 9.32
CA ALA A 50 9.12 -15.80 9.90
C ALA A 50 9.27 -15.74 11.43
N ALA A 51 10.11 -14.83 11.93
CA ALA A 51 10.31 -14.63 13.36
C ALA A 51 9.00 -14.19 14.04
N MET A 52 8.27 -13.26 13.42
CA MET A 52 6.97 -12.80 13.90
C MET A 52 5.93 -13.93 13.92
N GLY A 53 5.81 -14.70 12.83
CA GLY A 53 4.90 -15.84 12.75
C GLY A 53 5.22 -16.94 13.78
N TRP A 54 6.50 -17.15 14.09
CA TRP A 54 6.93 -18.05 15.16
C TRP A 54 6.49 -17.57 16.54
N MET A 55 6.71 -16.28 16.85
CA MET A 55 6.31 -15.67 18.12
C MET A 55 4.79 -15.70 18.29
N GLN A 56 4.05 -15.34 17.24
CA GLN A 56 2.59 -15.39 17.23
C GLN A 56 2.06 -16.80 17.50
N ALA A 57 2.60 -17.81 16.83
CA ALA A 57 2.20 -19.20 17.05
C ALA A 57 2.53 -19.69 18.47
N THR A 58 3.63 -19.22 19.05
CA THR A 58 4.02 -19.54 20.44
C THR A 58 3.07 -18.88 21.45
N TRP A 59 2.74 -17.61 21.24
CA TRP A 59 1.78 -16.88 22.08
C TRP A 59 0.38 -17.50 22.02
N MET A 60 -0.09 -17.86 20.82
CA MET A 60 -1.38 -18.56 20.67
C MET A 60 -1.41 -19.93 21.35
N ALA A 61 -0.31 -20.69 21.32
CA ALA A 61 -0.22 -21.96 22.02
C ALA A 61 -0.38 -21.78 23.54
N HIS A 62 0.25 -20.74 24.12
CA HIS A 62 0.10 -20.44 25.54
C HIS A 62 -1.34 -20.08 25.94
N ILE A 63 -2.06 -19.32 25.11
CA ILE A 63 -3.48 -18.98 25.35
C ILE A 63 -4.35 -20.25 25.36
N VAL A 64 -4.04 -21.22 24.50
CA VAL A 64 -4.80 -22.48 24.41
C VAL A 64 -4.49 -23.42 25.58
N GLU A 65 -3.25 -23.43 26.07
CA GLU A 65 -2.81 -24.28 27.19
C GLU A 65 -3.37 -23.84 28.54
N ASP A 66 -3.57 -22.54 28.76
CA ASP A 66 -4.19 -22.02 30.00
C ASP A 66 -5.46 -21.19 29.73
N PRO A 67 -6.62 -21.84 29.54
CA PRO A 67 -7.89 -21.15 29.36
C PRO A 67 -8.34 -20.33 30.59
N ARG A 68 -7.68 -20.49 31.75
CA ARG A 68 -8.05 -19.83 33.01
C ARG A 68 -7.26 -18.56 33.28
N ALA A 69 -6.19 -18.29 32.53
CA ALA A 69 -5.36 -17.09 32.65
C ALA A 69 -6.12 -15.76 32.44
N GLY A 70 -7.40 -15.82 32.04
CA GLY A 70 -8.21 -14.65 31.76
C GLY A 70 -7.89 -14.07 30.37
N PRO A 71 -8.65 -13.07 29.92
CA PRO A 71 -8.56 -12.52 28.58
C PRO A 71 -7.39 -11.53 28.43
N ASP A 72 -6.22 -11.80 29.03
CA ASP A 72 -5.04 -10.98 28.75
C ASP A 72 -4.53 -11.31 27.34
N LEU A 73 -5.27 -10.79 26.37
CA LEU A 73 -5.03 -10.89 24.93
C LEU A 73 -3.98 -9.86 24.48
N THR A 74 -3.25 -9.24 25.42
CA THR A 74 -2.16 -8.35 25.04
C THR A 74 -0.99 -9.17 24.51
N PRO A 75 -0.51 -8.90 23.28
CA PRO A 75 0.67 -9.56 22.76
C PRO A 75 1.90 -9.15 23.59
N PRO A 76 2.90 -10.03 23.73
CA PRO A 76 4.15 -9.69 24.40
C PRO A 76 4.81 -8.45 23.78
N VAL A 77 5.44 -7.61 24.61
CA VAL A 77 6.07 -6.36 24.15
C VAL A 77 7.12 -6.63 23.07
N GLU A 78 7.85 -7.74 23.17
CA GLU A 78 8.86 -8.16 22.19
C GLU A 78 8.23 -8.39 20.80
N MET A 79 7.03 -8.96 20.76
CA MET A 79 6.28 -9.21 19.52
C MET A 79 5.87 -7.88 18.89
N THR A 80 5.37 -6.92 19.70
CA THR A 80 5.02 -5.57 19.22
C THR A 80 6.25 -4.82 18.70
N VAL A 81 7.38 -4.88 19.39
CA VAL A 81 8.62 -4.23 18.94
C VAL A 81 9.10 -4.84 17.62
N LEU A 82 9.09 -6.17 17.50
CA LEU A 82 9.50 -6.85 16.28
C LEU A 82 8.60 -6.50 15.09
N ASP A 83 7.28 -6.46 15.30
CA ASP A 83 6.28 -6.07 14.28
C ASP A 83 6.51 -4.65 13.76
N ASN A 84 6.79 -3.70 14.66
CA ASN A 84 7.09 -2.31 14.28
C ASN A 84 8.38 -2.23 13.46
N ILE A 85 9.44 -2.94 13.86
CA ILE A 85 10.70 -2.98 13.10
C ILE A 85 10.47 -3.62 11.73
N GLY A 86 9.76 -4.75 11.67
CA GLY A 86 9.39 -5.44 10.43
C GLY A 86 8.59 -4.53 9.49
N SER A 87 7.62 -3.80 10.03
CA SER A 87 6.84 -2.82 9.28
C SER A 87 7.70 -1.71 8.67
N VAL A 88 8.65 -1.14 9.43
CA VAL A 88 9.61 -0.15 8.92
C VAL A 88 10.44 -0.74 7.77
N VAL A 89 10.94 -1.97 7.94
CA VAL A 89 11.70 -2.68 6.90
C VAL A 89 10.87 -2.89 5.64
N VAL A 90 9.61 -3.32 5.76
CA VAL A 90 8.70 -3.52 4.63
C VAL A 90 8.41 -2.20 3.92
N VAL A 91 8.25 -1.09 4.65
CA VAL A 91 8.09 0.25 4.05
C VAL A 91 9.32 0.62 3.21
N PHE A 92 10.53 0.43 3.75
CA PHE A 92 11.76 0.67 2.99
C PHE A 92 11.88 -0.24 1.77
N ALA A 93 11.52 -1.51 1.90
CA ALA A 93 11.45 -2.45 0.79
C ALA A 93 10.51 -1.97 -0.31
N CYS A 94 9.27 -1.61 0.04
CA CYS A 94 8.26 -1.11 -0.88
C CYS A 94 8.72 0.15 -1.61
N VAL A 95 9.30 1.12 -0.91
CA VAL A 95 9.83 2.36 -1.51
C VAL A 95 11.01 2.06 -2.44
N SER A 96 11.96 1.25 -1.99
CA SER A 96 13.14 0.87 -2.79
C SER A 96 12.74 0.14 -4.08
N ILE A 97 11.84 -0.85 -3.97
CA ILE A 97 11.30 -1.59 -5.11
C ILE A 97 10.56 -0.63 -6.05
N ALA A 98 9.69 0.23 -5.52
CA ALA A 98 8.90 1.17 -6.31
C ALA A 98 9.77 2.13 -7.12
N VAL A 99 10.79 2.74 -6.49
CA VAL A 99 11.70 3.67 -7.17
C VAL A 99 12.47 2.98 -8.28
N ALA A 100 13.06 1.81 -8.01
CA ALA A 100 13.81 1.06 -9.01
C ALA A 100 12.91 0.62 -10.17
N TRP A 101 11.67 0.19 -9.87
CA TRP A 101 10.71 -0.22 -10.89
C TRP A 101 10.20 0.94 -11.75
N HIS A 102 9.92 2.10 -11.14
CA HIS A 102 9.56 3.31 -11.88
C HIS A 102 10.68 3.74 -12.83
N ARG A 103 11.95 3.72 -12.38
CA ARG A 103 13.11 4.09 -13.21
C ARG A 103 13.34 3.09 -14.34
N LEU A 104 13.23 1.78 -14.07
CA LEU A 104 13.28 0.75 -15.10
C LEU A 104 12.25 1.02 -16.19
N LEU A 105 10.99 1.25 -15.82
CA LEU A 105 9.94 1.44 -16.79
C LEU A 105 10.04 2.79 -17.52
N LEU A 106 10.39 3.88 -16.83
CA LEU A 106 10.38 5.26 -17.38
C LEU A 106 11.66 5.65 -18.13
N LEU A 107 12.81 5.21 -17.62
CA LEU A 107 14.15 5.59 -18.11
C LEU A 107 14.88 4.43 -18.77
N GLU A 108 14.31 3.21 -18.76
CA GLU A 108 14.95 1.99 -19.27
C GLU A 108 16.29 1.67 -18.55
N GLU A 109 16.46 2.22 -17.35
CA GLU A 109 17.63 1.97 -16.53
C GLU A 109 17.59 0.55 -15.97
N ARG A 110 18.60 -0.25 -16.31
CA ARG A 110 18.74 -1.60 -15.73
C ARG A 110 18.94 -1.48 -14.22
N PRO A 111 18.22 -2.27 -13.42
CA PRO A 111 18.39 -2.20 -11.98
C PRO A 111 19.79 -2.63 -11.56
N GLY A 112 20.38 -1.87 -10.63
CA GLY A 112 21.59 -2.27 -9.94
C GLY A 112 21.34 -3.44 -8.97
N ARG A 113 22.27 -3.62 -8.02
CA ARG A 113 22.06 -4.59 -6.93
C ARG A 113 20.85 -4.17 -6.08
N SER A 114 20.06 -5.15 -5.63
CA SER A 114 18.93 -4.94 -4.71
C SER A 114 19.37 -4.11 -3.49
N GLY A 115 18.60 -3.08 -3.13
CA GLY A 115 18.94 -2.12 -2.07
C GLY A 115 19.98 -1.06 -2.43
N GLY A 116 20.62 -1.13 -3.61
CA GLY A 116 21.65 -0.16 -4.03
C GLY A 116 21.14 1.28 -4.21
N ASN A 117 19.81 1.48 -4.29
CA ASN A 117 19.19 2.80 -4.41
C ASN A 117 18.95 3.51 -3.06
N LEU A 118 19.24 2.89 -1.91
CA LEU A 118 19.05 3.50 -0.59
C LEU A 118 19.85 4.80 -0.40
N ALA A 119 21.02 4.90 -1.05
CA ALA A 119 21.86 6.08 -0.99
C ALA A 119 21.48 7.16 -2.03
N THR A 120 20.44 6.94 -2.85
CA THR A 120 20.08 7.87 -3.92
C THR A 120 19.11 8.95 -3.44
N SER A 121 19.30 10.19 -3.88
CA SER A 121 18.37 11.29 -3.59
C SER A 121 16.96 11.02 -4.10
N ALA A 122 16.82 10.31 -5.23
CA ALA A 122 15.54 9.92 -5.79
C ALA A 122 14.70 9.08 -4.82
N LEU A 123 15.32 8.18 -4.04
CA LEU A 123 14.63 7.39 -3.04
C LEU A 123 14.06 8.25 -1.91
N TRP A 124 14.85 9.19 -1.40
CA TRP A 124 14.42 10.08 -0.32
C TRP A 124 13.37 11.09 -0.79
N LEU A 125 13.48 11.59 -2.02
CA LEU A 125 12.43 12.39 -2.64
C LEU A 125 11.12 11.61 -2.78
N TYR A 126 11.20 10.36 -3.24
CA TYR A 126 10.04 9.47 -3.32
C TYR A 126 9.41 9.21 -1.94
N ALA A 127 10.24 8.85 -0.95
CA ALA A 127 9.79 8.58 0.41
C ALA A 127 9.11 9.81 1.03
N SER A 128 9.73 10.99 0.89
CA SER A 128 9.15 12.24 1.40
C SER A 128 7.82 12.59 0.72
N ALA A 129 7.71 12.41 -0.60
CA ALA A 129 6.47 12.60 -1.33
C ALA A 129 5.40 11.60 -0.88
N ALA A 130 5.74 10.32 -0.70
CA ALA A 130 4.82 9.30 -0.20
C ALA A 130 4.31 9.64 1.21
N ILE A 131 5.19 10.07 2.12
CA ILE A 131 4.80 10.50 3.47
C ILE A 131 3.84 11.68 3.41
N VAL A 132 4.16 12.72 2.62
CA VAL A 132 3.26 13.88 2.45
C VAL A 132 1.90 13.47 1.90
N ILE A 133 1.87 12.58 0.91
CA ILE A 133 0.61 12.07 0.35
C ILE A 133 -0.19 11.30 1.41
N CYS A 134 0.45 10.43 2.19
CA CYS A 134 -0.19 9.69 3.27
C CYS A 134 -0.75 10.62 4.35
N LEU A 135 0.02 11.63 4.77
CA LEU A 135 -0.44 12.63 5.74
C LEU A 135 -1.66 13.39 5.22
N LEU A 136 -1.66 13.81 3.96
CA LEU A 136 -2.82 14.47 3.34
C LEU A 136 -4.03 13.54 3.24
N ALA A 137 -3.83 12.27 2.91
CA ALA A 137 -4.89 11.27 2.83
C ALA A 137 -5.44 10.87 4.22
N ALA A 138 -4.67 11.07 5.29
CA ALA A 138 -5.08 10.80 6.67
C ALA A 138 -5.94 11.93 7.28
N ILE A 139 -5.92 13.15 6.73
CA ILE A 139 -6.69 14.30 7.25
C ILE A 139 -8.18 13.99 7.46
N PRO A 140 -8.92 13.36 6.51
CA PRO A 140 -10.33 13.05 6.71
C PRO A 140 -10.58 12.09 7.88
N PHE A 141 -9.67 11.14 8.12
CA PHE A 141 -9.76 10.21 9.25
C PHE A 141 -9.45 10.91 10.57
N LEU A 142 -8.43 11.78 10.60
CA LEU A 142 -8.12 12.56 11.79
C LEU A 142 -9.29 13.47 12.16
N ALA A 143 -9.94 14.10 11.19
CA ALA A 143 -11.14 14.91 11.42
C ALA A 143 -12.29 14.07 12.01
N LEU A 144 -12.48 12.84 11.53
CA LEU A 144 -13.47 11.92 12.07
C LEU A 144 -13.13 11.51 13.52
N LEU A 145 -11.88 11.15 13.80
CA LEU A 145 -11.42 10.77 15.13
C LEU A 145 -11.56 11.92 16.14
N LEU A 146 -11.24 13.15 15.72
CA LEU A 146 -11.44 14.34 16.54
C LEU A 146 -12.92 14.60 16.81
N ALA A 147 -13.78 14.38 15.83
CA ALA A 147 -15.23 14.50 16.03
C ALA A 147 -15.73 13.48 17.05
N THR A 148 -15.36 12.20 16.92
CA THR A 148 -15.76 11.15 17.88
C THR A 148 -15.23 11.43 19.28
N TRP A 149 -13.97 11.86 19.39
CA TRP A 149 -13.37 12.23 20.67
C TRP A 149 -14.10 13.42 21.31
N ALA A 150 -14.51 14.42 20.53
CA ALA A 150 -15.28 15.56 21.05
C ALA A 150 -16.68 15.15 21.56
N PHE A 151 -17.30 14.13 20.96
CA PHE A 151 -18.57 13.59 21.45
C PHE A 151 -18.43 12.90 22.81
N ASP A 152 -17.31 12.23 23.08
CA ASP A 152 -17.06 11.58 24.38
C ASP A 152 -16.94 12.58 25.54
N TRP A 153 -16.60 13.84 25.25
CA TRP A 153 -16.52 14.91 26.26
C TRP A 153 -17.86 15.58 26.54
N ALA A 154 -18.91 15.30 25.75
CA ALA A 154 -20.24 15.83 26.02
C ALA A 154 -20.79 15.15 27.30
N PRO A 155 -21.34 15.92 28.26
CA PRO A 155 -21.91 15.34 29.47
C PRO A 155 -22.97 14.32 29.06
N ALA A 156 -22.80 13.08 29.50
CA ALA A 156 -23.69 11.98 29.19
C ALA A 156 -25.11 12.31 29.69
N SER A 157 -25.93 12.91 28.84
CA SER A 157 -27.35 12.96 29.07
C SER A 157 -27.84 11.52 28.97
N SER A 158 -28.28 10.99 30.10
CA SER A 158 -28.58 9.58 30.36
C SER A 158 -29.71 8.98 29.51
N GLU A 159 -30.23 9.69 28.50
CA GLU A 159 -31.44 9.32 27.77
C GLU A 159 -31.27 9.21 26.23
N ALA A 160 -30.08 9.42 25.65
CA ALA A 160 -29.94 9.50 24.18
C ALA A 160 -28.71 8.80 23.56
N ILE A 161 -28.29 7.63 24.08
CA ILE A 161 -27.07 6.94 23.59
C ILE A 161 -27.31 6.09 22.32
N GLU A 162 -28.55 5.80 21.89
CA GLU A 162 -28.83 5.10 20.62
C GLU A 162 -29.67 6.00 19.70
N PRO A 163 -29.11 6.62 18.63
CA PRO A 163 -28.85 5.96 17.34
C PRO A 163 -27.70 6.59 16.51
N GLN A 164 -26.52 6.86 17.09
CA GLN A 164 -25.42 7.55 16.35
C GLN A 164 -24.58 6.63 15.45
N THR A 165 -24.67 5.31 15.64
CA THR A 165 -23.89 4.30 14.89
C THR A 165 -23.99 4.43 13.35
N PRO A 166 -25.18 4.55 12.72
CA PRO A 166 -25.26 4.69 11.26
C PRO A 166 -24.61 5.96 10.74
N PHE A 167 -24.66 7.06 11.49
CA PHE A 167 -24.00 8.32 11.12
C PHE A 167 -22.47 8.19 11.17
N LEU A 168 -21.93 7.57 12.22
CA LEU A 168 -20.50 7.30 12.35
C LEU A 168 -19.98 6.37 11.25
N ILE A 169 -20.73 5.33 10.90
CA ILE A 169 -20.39 4.44 9.78
C ILE A 169 -20.38 5.23 8.45
N ALA A 170 -21.41 6.03 8.19
CA ALA A 170 -21.48 6.85 6.98
C ALA A 170 -20.32 7.86 6.90
N ALA A 171 -19.98 8.50 8.02
CA ALA A 171 -18.85 9.42 8.12
C ALA A 171 -17.50 8.71 7.92
N ALA A 172 -17.33 7.50 8.47
CA ALA A 172 -16.15 6.66 8.24
C ALA A 172 -15.99 6.27 6.76
N ILE A 173 -17.09 5.87 6.10
CA ILE A 173 -17.08 5.57 4.66
C ILE A 173 -16.72 6.82 3.85
N ALA A 174 -17.27 7.98 4.19
CA ALA A 174 -16.98 9.25 3.50
C ALA A 174 -15.52 9.69 3.68
N ALA A 175 -14.99 9.56 4.90
CA ALA A 175 -13.58 9.83 5.22
C ALA A 175 -12.66 8.91 4.44
N TYR A 176 -12.96 7.60 4.41
CA TYR A 176 -12.23 6.61 3.63
C TYR A 176 -12.25 6.91 2.13
N ALA A 177 -13.43 7.18 1.56
CA ALA A 177 -13.58 7.49 0.14
C ALA A 177 -12.80 8.77 -0.24
N THR A 178 -12.79 9.77 0.65
CA THR A 178 -12.05 11.02 0.45
C THR A 178 -10.54 10.80 0.55
N GLY A 179 -10.06 10.11 1.57
CA GLY A 179 -8.65 9.76 1.74
C GLY A 179 -8.13 8.94 0.56
N ALA A 180 -8.89 7.92 0.13
CA ALA A 180 -8.59 7.14 -1.06
C ALA A 180 -8.55 8.01 -2.32
N ALA A 181 -9.52 8.91 -2.53
CA ALA A 181 -9.52 9.81 -3.69
C ALA A 181 -8.30 10.75 -3.70
N ILE A 182 -7.86 11.23 -2.53
CA ILE A 182 -6.65 12.04 -2.39
C ILE A 182 -5.40 11.22 -2.75
N LEU A 183 -5.25 10.05 -2.13
CA LEU A 183 -4.14 9.14 -2.37
C LEU A 183 -4.02 8.80 -3.86
N LEU A 184 -5.09 8.32 -4.49
CA LEU A 184 -5.13 7.92 -5.89
C LEU A 184 -4.69 9.04 -6.85
N ARG A 185 -5.10 10.28 -6.58
CA ARG A 185 -4.78 11.43 -7.44
C ARG A 185 -3.33 11.88 -7.28
N LEU A 186 -2.85 11.90 -6.04
CA LEU A 186 -1.51 12.39 -5.73
C LEU A 186 -0.42 11.33 -5.93
N CYS A 187 -0.76 10.04 -5.98
CA CYS A 187 0.16 8.96 -6.33
C CYS A 187 0.84 9.14 -7.71
N LEU A 188 0.33 10.02 -8.59
CA LEU A 188 1.02 10.39 -9.84
C LEU A 188 2.31 11.18 -9.62
N LEU A 189 2.52 11.75 -8.42
CA LEU A 189 3.78 12.42 -8.06
C LEU A 189 4.91 11.42 -7.84
N LEU A 190 4.58 10.23 -7.34
CA LEU A 190 5.55 9.18 -7.00
C LEU A 190 6.46 8.80 -8.19
N PRO A 191 5.93 8.45 -9.38
CA PRO A 191 6.78 8.21 -10.55
C PRO A 191 7.60 9.42 -10.99
N ALA A 192 7.10 10.66 -10.81
CA ALA A 192 7.86 11.88 -11.12
C ALA A 192 9.06 12.04 -10.17
N CYS A 193 8.85 11.85 -8.86
CA CYS A 193 9.91 11.89 -7.86
C CYS A 193 10.95 10.78 -8.08
N ALA A 194 10.52 9.56 -8.48
CA ALA A 194 11.43 8.44 -8.74
C ALA A 194 12.46 8.73 -9.85
N ILE A 195 12.09 9.55 -10.83
CA ILE A 195 12.96 9.97 -11.93
C ILE A 195 13.62 11.34 -11.70
N GLY A 196 13.39 11.98 -10.55
CA GLY A 196 13.92 13.31 -10.23
C GLY A 196 13.21 14.48 -10.94
N ASP A 197 12.01 14.27 -11.47
CA ASP A 197 11.21 15.31 -12.11
C ASP A 197 10.41 16.10 -11.06
N LEU A 198 10.94 17.25 -10.65
CA LEU A 198 10.32 18.15 -9.68
C LEU A 198 9.35 19.15 -10.31
N THR A 199 9.11 19.07 -11.62
CA THR A 199 8.21 20.02 -12.31
C THR A 199 6.74 19.75 -12.03
N LEU A 200 6.38 18.52 -11.66
CA LEU A 200 5.02 18.15 -11.30
C LEU A 200 4.72 18.50 -9.84
N THR A 201 3.99 19.60 -9.63
CA THR A 201 3.51 20.01 -8.30
C THR A 201 2.26 19.23 -7.87
N ILE A 202 1.92 19.27 -6.58
CA ILE A 202 0.68 18.68 -6.01
C ILE A 202 -0.56 19.18 -6.76
N THR A 203 -0.66 20.49 -6.97
CA THR A 203 -1.75 21.11 -7.73
C THR A 203 -1.77 20.65 -9.19
N GLY A 204 -0.59 20.46 -9.79
CA GLY A 204 -0.43 19.92 -11.14
C GLY A 204 -0.95 18.48 -11.25
N ALA A 205 -0.54 17.60 -10.33
CA ALA A 205 -1.00 16.21 -10.28
C ALA A 205 -2.53 16.13 -10.06
N TRP A 206 -3.07 16.96 -9.17
CA TRP A 206 -4.51 17.04 -8.93
C TRP A 206 -5.29 17.48 -10.17
N ARG A 207 -4.81 18.51 -10.87
CA ARG A 207 -5.46 19.02 -12.09
C ARG A 207 -5.39 17.99 -13.22
N ARG A 208 -4.27 17.31 -13.40
CA ARG A 208 -4.06 16.30 -14.45
C ARG A 208 -4.86 15.02 -14.22
N SER A 209 -5.09 14.64 -12.98
CA SER A 209 -5.92 13.48 -12.62
C SER A 209 -7.43 13.78 -12.53
N ARG A 210 -7.84 15.04 -12.74
CA ARG A 210 -9.27 15.44 -12.69
C ARG A 210 -10.08 14.64 -13.72
N GLY A 211 -11.19 14.05 -13.26
CA GLY A 211 -12.06 13.21 -14.10
C GLY A 211 -11.60 11.76 -14.28
N ASN A 212 -10.42 11.39 -13.76
CA ASN A 212 -9.87 10.03 -13.88
C ASN A 212 -9.87 9.23 -12.57
N SER A 213 -10.40 9.76 -11.46
CA SER A 213 -10.34 9.10 -10.13
C SER A 213 -10.96 7.71 -10.10
N TRP A 214 -12.13 7.55 -10.74
CA TRP A 214 -12.78 6.25 -10.84
C TRP A 214 -11.96 5.24 -11.65
N ARG A 215 -11.31 5.70 -12.72
CA ARG A 215 -10.45 4.86 -13.56
C ARG A 215 -9.18 4.45 -12.81
N LEU A 216 -8.58 5.37 -12.06
CA LEU A 216 -7.43 5.07 -11.20
C LEU A 216 -7.81 4.04 -10.13
N PHE A 217 -8.93 4.24 -9.43
CA PHE A 217 -9.45 3.30 -8.43
C PHE A 217 -9.62 1.89 -9.00
N TRP A 218 -10.38 1.72 -10.09
CA TRP A 218 -10.61 0.39 -10.66
C TRP A 218 -9.37 -0.21 -11.30
N GLY A 219 -8.45 0.60 -11.83
CA GLY A 219 -7.20 0.09 -12.36
C GLY A 219 -6.32 -0.51 -11.26
N ILE A 220 -6.31 0.13 -10.10
CA ILE A 220 -5.61 -0.34 -8.91
C ILE A 220 -6.25 -1.60 -8.36
N VAL A 221 -7.59 -1.61 -8.21
CA VAL A 221 -8.33 -2.81 -7.80
C VAL A 221 -8.09 -3.97 -8.77
N ALA A 222 -8.06 -3.71 -10.08
CA ALA A 222 -7.79 -4.74 -11.09
C ALA A 222 -6.35 -5.26 -11.04
N CYS A 223 -5.38 -4.46 -10.59
CA CYS A 223 -3.98 -4.87 -10.47
C CYS A 223 -3.67 -5.59 -9.15
N ILE A 224 -4.28 -5.14 -8.05
CA ILE A 224 -4.04 -5.66 -6.69
C ILE A 224 -5.02 -6.79 -6.33
N GLY A 225 -6.27 -6.70 -6.76
CA GLY A 225 -7.33 -7.65 -6.38
C GLY A 225 -6.97 -9.10 -6.70
N PRO A 226 -6.65 -9.46 -7.95
CA PRO A 226 -6.30 -10.83 -8.30
C PRO A 226 -5.08 -11.36 -7.56
N THR A 227 -4.05 -10.53 -7.38
CA THR A 227 -2.83 -10.91 -6.68
C THR A 227 -3.08 -11.11 -5.19
N ALA A 228 -3.81 -10.20 -4.54
CA ALA A 228 -4.21 -10.32 -3.14
C ALA A 228 -5.02 -11.60 -2.88
N VAL A 229 -5.96 -11.94 -3.77
CA VAL A 229 -6.74 -13.18 -3.68
C VAL A 229 -5.83 -14.41 -3.79
N ILE A 230 -4.90 -14.44 -4.76
CA ILE A 230 -3.95 -15.56 -4.92
C ILE A 230 -3.08 -15.70 -3.67
N VAL A 231 -2.50 -14.60 -3.17
CA VAL A 231 -1.66 -14.62 -1.97
C VAL A 231 -2.45 -15.11 -0.76
N GLY A 232 -3.68 -14.63 -0.58
CA GLY A 232 -4.56 -15.06 0.51
C GLY A 232 -4.92 -16.54 0.41
N VAL A 233 -5.23 -17.05 -0.78
CA VAL A 233 -5.50 -18.48 -1.00
C VAL A 233 -4.27 -19.34 -0.70
N VAL A 234 -3.08 -18.94 -1.17
CA VAL A 234 -1.83 -19.66 -0.88
C VAL A 234 -1.58 -19.69 0.63
N PHE A 235 -1.71 -18.55 1.31
CA PHE A 235 -1.56 -18.45 2.75
C PHE A 235 -2.55 -19.37 3.48
N LEU A 236 -3.84 -19.31 3.12
CA LEU A 236 -4.89 -20.15 3.72
C LEU A 236 -4.63 -21.65 3.51
N ILE A 237 -4.22 -22.07 2.31
CA ILE A 237 -3.84 -23.46 2.04
C ILE A 237 -2.68 -23.86 2.95
N MET A 238 -1.64 -23.02 3.03
CA MET A 238 -0.45 -23.31 3.82
C MET A 238 -0.75 -23.47 5.30
N VAL A 239 -1.62 -22.64 5.89
CA VAL A 239 -1.97 -22.76 7.33
C VAL A 239 -3.03 -23.83 7.62
N SER A 240 -3.79 -24.27 6.61
CA SER A 240 -4.85 -25.27 6.78
C SER A 240 -4.37 -26.72 6.67
N ILE A 241 -3.15 -26.95 6.15
CA ILE A 241 -2.58 -28.30 6.09
C ILE A 241 -2.34 -28.78 7.53
N PRO A 242 -2.96 -29.89 7.97
CA PRO A 242 -2.74 -30.40 9.31
C PRO A 242 -1.30 -30.87 9.44
N VAL A 243 -0.57 -30.33 10.42
CA VAL A 243 0.77 -30.78 10.78
C VAL A 243 0.76 -31.39 12.19
N PRO A 244 1.66 -32.34 12.47
CA PRO A 244 1.91 -32.79 13.85
C PRO A 244 2.10 -31.58 14.78
N THR A 245 1.58 -31.66 16.00
CA THR A 245 1.53 -30.54 16.98
C THR A 245 2.89 -29.84 17.17
N GLY A 246 4.00 -30.58 17.07
CA GLY A 246 5.35 -30.02 17.16
C GLY A 246 5.79 -29.12 15.99
N LEU A 247 5.12 -29.19 14.83
CA LEU A 247 5.49 -28.47 13.61
C LEU A 247 4.65 -27.22 13.33
N TYR A 248 3.61 -26.96 14.13
CA TYR A 248 2.68 -25.84 13.93
C TYR A 248 3.40 -24.48 13.89
N ARG A 249 4.38 -24.24 14.78
CA ARG A 249 5.16 -23.00 14.81
C ARG A 249 6.00 -22.78 13.55
N VAL A 250 6.62 -23.86 13.04
CA VAL A 250 7.41 -23.82 11.81
C VAL A 250 6.50 -23.51 10.62
N GLN A 251 5.32 -24.12 10.56
CA GLN A 251 4.33 -23.89 9.50
C GLN A 251 3.86 -22.44 9.48
N TRP A 252 3.53 -21.86 10.64
CA TRP A 252 3.12 -20.46 10.73
C TRP A 252 4.21 -19.48 10.31
N ALA A 253 5.45 -19.68 10.81
CA ALA A 253 6.60 -18.90 10.41
C ALA A 253 6.84 -18.97 8.89
N ALA A 254 6.82 -20.16 8.30
CA ALA A 254 7.00 -20.36 6.87
C ALA A 254 5.86 -19.72 6.05
N SER A 255 4.61 -19.85 6.51
CA SER A 255 3.44 -19.28 5.85
C SER A 255 3.48 -17.75 5.85
N ALA A 256 3.87 -17.14 6.96
CA ALA A 256 4.06 -15.68 7.07
C ALA A 256 5.17 -15.19 6.11
N ALA A 257 6.33 -15.84 6.14
CA ALA A 257 7.47 -15.51 5.27
C ALA A 257 7.14 -15.65 3.77
N ILE A 258 6.44 -16.71 3.38
CA ILE A 258 5.99 -16.90 1.99
C ILE A 258 4.92 -15.86 1.63
N GLY A 259 3.99 -15.59 2.54
CA GLY A 259 2.95 -14.58 2.37
C GLY A 259 3.53 -13.20 2.04
N ILE A 260 4.48 -12.71 2.85
CA ILE A 260 5.12 -11.40 2.60
C ILE A 260 5.92 -11.41 1.29
N CYS A 261 6.61 -12.51 0.97
CA CYS A 261 7.37 -12.61 -0.28
C CYS A 261 6.46 -12.50 -1.50
N CYS A 262 5.33 -13.21 -1.49
CA CYS A 262 4.36 -13.14 -2.57
C CYS A 262 3.72 -11.74 -2.69
N TRP A 263 3.45 -11.08 -1.55
CA TRP A 263 3.00 -9.68 -1.54
C TRP A 263 4.02 -8.73 -2.17
N LEU A 264 5.29 -8.78 -1.75
CA LEU A 264 6.35 -7.91 -2.28
C LEU A 264 6.66 -8.18 -3.75
N ILE A 265 6.58 -9.44 -4.20
CA ILE A 265 6.78 -9.81 -5.61
C ILE A 265 5.65 -9.30 -6.50
N THR A 266 4.42 -9.21 -6.00
CA THR A 266 3.26 -8.74 -6.78
C THR A 266 3.10 -7.21 -6.80
N TRP A 267 3.73 -6.52 -5.85
CA TRP A 267 3.75 -5.06 -5.75
C TRP A 267 4.09 -4.30 -7.04
N PRO A 268 5.08 -4.74 -7.85
CA PRO A 268 5.46 -4.08 -9.10
C PRO A 268 4.34 -3.96 -10.15
N ILE A 269 3.31 -4.81 -10.11
CA ILE A 269 2.16 -4.72 -11.03
C ILE A 269 1.39 -3.42 -10.80
N TRP A 270 1.12 -3.08 -9.54
CA TRP A 270 0.48 -1.84 -9.15
C TRP A 270 1.36 -0.62 -9.49
N ILE A 271 2.68 -0.73 -9.25
CA ILE A 271 3.63 0.34 -9.55
C ILE A 271 3.68 0.59 -11.08
N ALA A 272 3.63 -0.47 -11.89
CA ALA A 272 3.56 -0.37 -13.34
C ALA A 272 2.29 0.37 -13.78
N PHE A 273 1.15 0.09 -13.15
CA PHE A 273 -0.10 0.82 -13.43
C PHE A 273 0.02 2.31 -13.17
N LEU A 274 0.55 2.70 -12.00
CA LEU A 274 0.79 4.12 -11.69
C LEU A 274 1.77 4.76 -12.67
N THR A 275 2.80 4.02 -13.10
CA THR A 275 3.80 4.50 -14.07
C THR A 275 3.17 4.79 -15.43
N HIS A 276 2.37 3.86 -15.94
CA HIS A 276 1.69 4.02 -17.23
C HIS A 276 0.60 5.09 -17.18
N ALA A 277 -0.12 5.19 -16.05
CA ALA A 277 -1.06 6.28 -15.82
C ALA A 277 -0.37 7.65 -15.77
N PHE A 278 0.79 7.73 -15.10
CA PHE A 278 1.61 8.94 -15.08
C PHE A 278 2.10 9.33 -16.48
N ARG A 279 2.62 8.38 -17.27
CA ARG A 279 3.00 8.64 -18.67
C ARG A 279 1.86 9.27 -19.46
N PHE A 280 0.67 8.67 -19.38
CA PHE A 280 -0.49 9.15 -20.12
C PHE A 280 -1.01 10.53 -19.64
N LEU A 281 -1.08 10.76 -18.32
CA LEU A 281 -1.71 11.95 -17.75
C LEU A 281 -0.75 13.14 -17.56
N ALA A 282 0.55 12.87 -17.39
CA ALA A 282 1.55 13.88 -17.03
C ALA A 282 2.56 14.19 -18.13
N ARG A 283 2.73 13.31 -19.11
CA ARG A 283 3.59 13.53 -20.29
C ARG A 283 2.74 13.39 -21.56
N PRO A 284 1.85 14.35 -21.87
CA PRO A 284 1.21 14.35 -23.18
C PRO A 284 2.31 14.39 -24.25
N ALA A 285 2.23 13.46 -25.19
CA ALA A 285 3.17 13.29 -26.31
C ALA A 285 3.28 14.54 -27.19
#